data_AF-A0A1G3MC05-F1
#
_entry.id   AF-A0A1G3MC05-F1
#
_cell.length_a   1.000
_cell.length_b   1.000
_cell.length_c   1.000
_cell.angle_alpha   90.00
_cell.angle_beta   90.00
_cell.angle_gamma   90.00
#
_symmetry.space_group_name_H-M   'P 1'
#
loop_
_entity.id
_entity.type
_entity.pdbx_description
1 polymer ?
#
loop_
_entity_poly.entity_id
_entity_poly.type
_entity_poly.pdbx_seq_one_letter_code
_entity_poly.pdbx_strand_id
1 'polypeptide(L)'
;MITFFFKKSFYDGWDNLLPLAAFNGVFLTLAAMGIWFPATLESTLARIAGLLFLVMAGSVWWSVAAHALTAVADFGTIRSGDLRKAFSAGLVPGLQFGAIMAVITTLASVVFPFYASIGNFFGLFATSLAFWLFLCMILILQYVLPWRATNGGSLRAALRSSLMLFMDAPLFSLVLALDGILCIAVSPLVAFLLPGPAAAVLASCEAVRLRSYKLRWIHQTGSRRKRAPWAELLATDVEALGERSFKQLFFPWSR
;
A
#
# COMPACT_ATOMS: atom_id res chain seq x y z
N MET A 1 17.08 7.38 -4.62
CA MET A 1 15.91 6.46 -4.60
C MET A 1 14.77 7.02 -3.74
N ILE A 2 14.91 7.20 -2.42
CA ILE A 2 13.82 7.76 -1.57
C ILE A 2 13.33 9.13 -2.03
N THR A 3 14.24 10.09 -2.27
CA THR A 3 13.88 11.42 -2.79
C THR A 3 13.16 11.35 -4.14
N PHE A 4 13.61 10.44 -5.01
CA PHE A 4 12.97 10.23 -6.31
C PHE A 4 11.58 9.60 -6.15
N PHE A 5 11.42 8.66 -5.22
CA PHE A 5 10.12 8.07 -4.87
C PHE A 5 9.12 9.15 -4.45
N PHE A 6 9.46 10.03 -3.51
CA PHE A 6 8.56 11.12 -3.11
C PHE A 6 8.27 12.10 -4.25
N LYS A 7 9.29 12.45 -5.04
CA LYS A 7 9.13 13.32 -6.21
C LYS A 7 8.12 12.70 -7.19
N LYS A 8 8.33 11.43 -7.54
CA LYS A 8 7.48 10.69 -8.48
C LYS A 8 6.06 10.55 -7.93
N SER A 9 5.90 10.09 -6.70
CA SER A 9 4.59 9.88 -6.07
C SER A 9 3.75 11.14 -6.02
N PHE A 10 4.39 12.28 -5.72
CA PHE A 10 3.74 13.57 -5.78
C PHE A 10 3.25 13.92 -7.19
N TYR A 11 4.10 13.81 -8.21
CA TYR A 11 3.71 14.16 -9.58
C TYR A 11 2.68 13.20 -10.17
N ASP A 12 2.83 11.89 -9.95
CA ASP A 12 1.84 10.91 -10.38
C ASP A 12 0.49 11.15 -9.69
N GLY A 13 0.53 11.49 -8.39
CA GLY A 13 -0.65 11.91 -7.62
C GLY A 13 -1.32 13.16 -8.21
N TRP A 14 -0.51 14.18 -8.53
CA TRP A 14 -0.96 15.45 -9.09
C TRP A 14 -1.48 15.34 -10.52
N ASP A 15 -0.87 14.50 -11.36
CA ASP A 15 -1.28 14.34 -12.75
C ASP A 15 -2.52 13.43 -12.87
N ASN A 16 -2.86 12.67 -11.81
CA ASN A 16 -3.99 11.74 -11.78
C ASN A 16 -5.02 12.05 -10.67
N LEU A 17 -5.28 13.32 -10.37
CA LEU A 17 -6.21 13.73 -9.30
C LEU A 17 -7.60 13.11 -9.45
N LEU A 18 -8.17 13.16 -10.65
CA LEU A 18 -9.54 12.70 -10.90
C LEU A 18 -9.71 11.18 -10.68
N PRO A 19 -8.89 10.30 -11.27
CA PRO A 19 -8.93 8.89 -10.94
C PRO A 19 -8.73 8.62 -9.44
N LEU A 20 -7.77 9.27 -8.80
CA LEU A 20 -7.49 9.07 -7.38
C LEU A 20 -8.66 9.48 -6.49
N ALA A 21 -9.31 10.60 -6.78
CA ALA A 21 -10.52 11.02 -6.09
C ALA A 21 -11.66 10.00 -6.25
N ALA A 22 -11.83 9.42 -7.45
CA ALA A 22 -12.82 8.36 -7.67
C ALA A 22 -12.52 7.10 -6.85
N PHE A 23 -11.26 6.66 -6.79
CA PHE A 23 -10.85 5.54 -5.94
C PHE A 23 -11.05 5.84 -4.45
N ASN A 24 -10.71 7.05 -4.01
CA ASN A 24 -10.93 7.52 -2.64
C ASN A 24 -12.41 7.53 -2.27
N GLY A 25 -13.32 7.92 -3.18
CA GLY A 25 -14.76 7.90 -2.94
C GLY A 25 -15.30 6.52 -2.55
N VAL A 26 -14.80 5.46 -3.19
CA VAL A 26 -15.17 4.08 -2.83
C VAL A 26 -14.52 3.66 -1.51
N PHE A 27 -13.26 4.01 -1.26
CA PHE A 27 -12.65 3.77 0.07
C PHE A 27 -13.42 4.46 1.19
N LEU A 28 -13.85 5.71 0.98
CA LEU A 28 -14.64 6.47 1.93
C LEU A 28 -16.00 5.81 2.17
N THR A 29 -16.66 5.35 1.11
CA THR A 29 -17.93 4.63 1.21
C THR A 29 -17.77 3.35 2.03
N LEU A 30 -16.72 2.57 1.76
CA LEU A 30 -16.42 1.35 2.53
C LEU A 30 -16.07 1.64 3.98
N ALA A 31 -15.32 2.71 4.26
CA ALA A 31 -14.99 3.14 5.62
C ALA A 31 -16.25 3.61 6.39
N ALA A 32 -17.12 4.39 5.74
CA ALA A 32 -18.39 4.85 6.31
C ALA A 32 -19.31 3.66 6.61
N MET A 33 -19.44 2.71 5.67
CA MET A 33 -20.16 1.44 5.92
C MET A 33 -19.50 0.65 7.04
N GLY A 34 -18.16 0.65 7.10
CA GLY A 34 -17.31 0.08 8.15
C GLY A 34 -17.73 0.45 9.57
N ILE A 35 -18.16 1.70 9.75
CA ILE A 35 -18.54 2.28 11.03
C ILE A 35 -20.04 2.13 11.25
N TRP A 36 -20.84 2.48 10.25
CA TRP A 36 -22.30 2.57 10.37
C TRP A 36 -22.97 1.19 10.40
N PHE A 37 -22.61 0.28 9.50
CA PHE A 37 -23.31 -1.00 9.34
C PHE A 37 -23.18 -1.91 10.59
N PRO A 38 -22.00 -2.09 11.22
CA PRO A 38 -21.93 -2.85 12.46
C PRO A 38 -22.71 -2.20 13.61
N ALA A 39 -22.82 -0.87 13.65
CA ALA A 39 -23.54 -0.18 14.71
C ALA A 39 -25.06 -0.44 14.67
N THR A 40 -25.62 -0.76 13.49
CA THR A 40 -27.05 -1.11 13.35
C THR A 40 -27.39 -2.55 13.73
N LEU A 41 -26.39 -3.39 14.00
CA LEU A 41 -26.59 -4.81 14.32
C LEU A 41 -26.70 -5.01 15.84
N GLU A 42 -27.70 -5.74 16.30
CA GLU A 42 -27.91 -6.00 17.73
C GLU A 42 -27.02 -7.12 18.27
N SER A 43 -26.83 -8.18 17.48
CA SER A 43 -26.03 -9.35 17.88
C SER A 43 -24.53 -9.09 17.75
N THR A 44 -23.77 -9.40 18.80
CA THR A 44 -22.29 -9.35 18.79
C THR A 44 -21.68 -10.15 17.65
N LEU A 45 -22.23 -11.35 17.37
CA LEU A 45 -21.75 -12.18 16.25
C LEU A 45 -22.00 -11.50 14.90
N ALA A 46 -23.16 -10.87 14.74
CA ALA A 46 -23.47 -10.12 13.53
C ALA A 46 -22.54 -8.91 13.35
N ARG A 47 -22.19 -8.19 14.43
CA ARG A 47 -21.21 -7.09 14.40
C ARG A 47 -19.84 -7.56 13.94
N ILE A 48 -19.35 -8.66 14.49
CA ILE A 48 -18.05 -9.24 14.12
C ILE A 48 -18.06 -9.67 12.65
N ALA A 49 -19.11 -10.38 12.21
CA ALA A 49 -19.26 -10.79 10.82
C ALA A 49 -19.31 -9.59 9.86
N GLY A 50 -20.03 -8.52 10.23
CA GLY A 50 -20.10 -7.28 9.48
C GLY A 50 -18.74 -6.59 9.35
N LEU A 51 -17.98 -6.49 10.44
CA LEU A 51 -16.62 -5.95 10.42
C LEU A 51 -15.67 -6.77 9.54
N LEU A 52 -15.72 -8.10 9.65
CA LEU A 52 -14.91 -8.98 8.80
C LEU A 52 -15.27 -8.84 7.32
N PHE A 53 -16.56 -8.76 6.99
CA PHE A 53 -17.01 -8.50 5.63
C PHE A 53 -16.45 -7.18 5.08
N LEU A 54 -16.41 -6.13 5.91
CA LEU A 54 -15.89 -4.82 5.53
C LEU A 54 -14.37 -4.82 5.37
N VAL A 55 -13.62 -5.56 6.20
CA VAL A 55 -12.18 -5.80 6.02
C VAL A 55 -11.92 -6.52 4.69
N MET A 56 -12.73 -7.51 4.35
CA MET A 56 -12.65 -8.23 3.08
C MET A 56 -12.95 -7.31 1.90
N ALA A 57 -14.04 -6.52 1.97
CA ALA A 57 -14.42 -5.58 0.93
C ALA A 57 -13.36 -4.48 0.71
N GLY A 58 -12.81 -3.92 1.79
CA GLY A 58 -11.69 -2.97 1.74
C GLY A 58 -10.43 -3.57 1.11
N SER A 59 -10.11 -4.83 1.42
CA SER A 59 -8.98 -5.55 0.85
C SER A 59 -9.16 -5.84 -0.65
N VAL A 60 -10.39 -6.18 -1.05
CA VAL A 60 -10.76 -6.30 -2.47
C VAL A 60 -10.57 -4.96 -3.17
N TRP A 61 -11.10 -3.88 -2.61
CA TRP A 61 -10.98 -2.57 -3.24
C TRP A 61 -9.52 -2.07 -3.32
N TRP A 62 -8.70 -2.31 -2.28
CA TRP A 62 -7.26 -2.06 -2.36
C TRP A 62 -6.62 -2.82 -3.51
N SER A 63 -6.93 -4.11 -3.65
CA SER A 63 -6.40 -4.92 -4.74
C SER A 63 -6.81 -4.41 -6.12
N VAL A 64 -8.09 -4.01 -6.29
CA VAL A 64 -8.59 -3.41 -7.53
C VAL A 64 -7.87 -2.09 -7.83
N ALA A 65 -7.75 -1.22 -6.83
CA ALA A 65 -7.02 0.04 -6.95
C ALA A 65 -5.56 -0.21 -7.33
N ALA A 66 -4.88 -1.20 -6.73
CA ALA A 66 -3.50 -1.54 -7.07
C ALA A 66 -3.37 -2.01 -8.54
N HIS A 67 -4.30 -2.85 -9.03
CA HIS A 67 -4.29 -3.29 -10.43
C HIS A 67 -4.52 -2.15 -11.43
N ALA A 68 -5.35 -1.17 -11.08
CA ALA A 68 -5.54 0.02 -11.93
C ALA A 68 -4.36 1.00 -11.85
N LEU A 69 -3.88 1.29 -10.63
CA LEU A 69 -2.85 2.31 -10.37
C LEU A 69 -1.44 1.85 -10.71
N THR A 70 -1.22 0.56 -10.95
CA THR A 70 0.06 0.08 -11.50
C THR A 70 0.33 0.69 -12.88
N ALA A 71 -0.71 0.93 -13.69
CA ALA A 71 -0.56 1.61 -14.97
C ALA A 71 -0.02 3.04 -14.80
N VAL A 72 -0.51 3.78 -13.80
CA VAL A 72 0.00 5.13 -13.46
C VAL A 72 1.44 5.03 -12.98
N ALA A 73 1.70 4.09 -12.06
CA ALA A 73 3.04 3.85 -11.55
C ALA A 73 4.05 3.56 -12.67
N ASP A 74 3.60 2.99 -13.81
CA ASP A 74 4.33 2.69 -15.06
C ASP A 74 4.36 3.85 -16.10
N PHE A 75 4.05 5.09 -15.70
CA PHE A 75 3.89 6.26 -16.59
C PHE A 75 2.76 6.17 -17.62
N GLY A 76 1.81 5.25 -17.41
CA GLY A 76 0.58 5.13 -18.19
C GLY A 76 -0.56 6.00 -17.63
N THR A 77 -1.75 5.81 -18.21
CA THR A 77 -2.99 6.50 -17.79
C THR A 77 -4.10 5.48 -17.57
N ILE A 78 -5.04 5.80 -16.67
CA ILE A 78 -6.20 4.94 -16.40
C ILE A 78 -7.31 5.26 -17.41
N ARG A 79 -7.74 4.28 -18.18
CA ARG A 79 -8.89 4.40 -19.09
C ARG A 79 -10.14 3.82 -18.45
N SER A 80 -11.31 4.27 -18.89
CA SER A 80 -12.61 3.83 -18.34
C SER A 80 -12.83 2.31 -18.44
N GLY A 81 -12.29 1.66 -19.48
CA GLY A 81 -12.34 0.20 -19.65
C GLY A 81 -11.41 -0.58 -18.71
N ASP A 82 -10.45 0.07 -18.06
CA ASP A 82 -9.44 -0.59 -17.24
C ASP A 82 -9.97 -0.95 -15.86
N LEU A 83 -10.99 -0.23 -15.34
CA LEU A 83 -11.57 -0.51 -14.03
C LEU A 83 -12.23 -1.89 -13.97
N ARG A 84 -12.96 -2.29 -15.01
CA ARG A 84 -13.59 -3.63 -15.07
C ARG A 84 -12.53 -4.74 -15.09
N LYS A 85 -11.45 -4.54 -15.85
CA LYS A 85 -10.32 -5.47 -15.89
C LYS A 85 -9.63 -5.54 -14.53
N ALA A 86 -9.33 -4.39 -13.93
CA ALA A 86 -8.75 -4.29 -12.60
C ALA A 86 -9.63 -4.95 -11.54
N PHE A 87 -10.96 -4.85 -11.67
CA PHE A 87 -11.89 -5.55 -10.78
C PHE A 87 -11.75 -7.07 -10.91
N SER A 88 -11.81 -7.61 -12.13
CA SER A 88 -11.68 -9.05 -12.36
C SER A 88 -10.31 -9.61 -11.92
N ALA A 89 -9.23 -8.86 -12.17
CA ALA A 89 -7.88 -9.25 -11.80
C ALA A 89 -7.64 -9.10 -10.28
N GLY A 90 -8.23 -8.07 -9.68
CA GLY A 90 -8.05 -7.72 -8.27
C GLY A 90 -8.92 -8.51 -7.29
N LEU A 91 -10.03 -9.11 -7.75
CA LEU A 91 -10.97 -9.82 -6.88
C LEU A 91 -10.31 -10.95 -6.08
N VAL A 92 -9.68 -11.92 -6.76
CA VAL A 92 -9.08 -13.09 -6.11
C VAL A 92 -7.90 -12.70 -5.21
N PRO A 93 -6.91 -11.88 -5.66
CA PRO A 93 -5.84 -11.41 -4.78
C PRO A 93 -6.36 -10.61 -3.59
N GLY A 94 -7.43 -9.83 -3.78
CA GLY A 94 -8.05 -9.04 -2.73
C GLY A 94 -8.73 -9.88 -1.67
N LEU A 95 -9.45 -10.94 -2.06
CA LEU A 95 -10.03 -11.91 -1.12
C LEU A 95 -8.95 -12.68 -0.35
N GLN A 96 -7.89 -13.11 -1.04
CA GLN A 96 -6.73 -13.78 -0.42
C GLN A 96 -6.05 -12.88 0.61
N PHE A 97 -5.81 -11.61 0.25
CA PHE A 97 -5.22 -10.62 1.15
C PHE A 97 -6.16 -10.29 2.32
N GLY A 98 -7.45 -10.13 2.06
CA GLY A 98 -8.46 -9.89 3.09
C GLY A 98 -8.52 -11.03 4.11
N ALA A 99 -8.42 -12.28 3.67
CA ALA A 99 -8.37 -13.43 4.57
C ALA A 99 -7.13 -13.38 5.48
N ILE A 100 -5.97 -13.01 4.93
CA ILE A 100 -4.75 -12.78 5.73
C ILE A 100 -4.97 -11.65 6.73
N MET A 101 -5.51 -10.51 6.30
CA MET A 101 -5.76 -9.37 7.19
C MET A 101 -6.76 -9.72 8.29
N ALA A 102 -7.83 -10.44 7.98
CA ALA A 102 -8.81 -10.92 8.96
C ALA A 102 -8.16 -11.82 10.03
N VAL A 103 -7.31 -12.76 9.61
CA VAL A 103 -6.55 -13.63 10.53
C VAL A 103 -5.62 -12.79 11.42
N ILE A 104 -4.89 -11.85 10.83
CA ILE A 104 -3.95 -10.98 11.55
C ILE A 104 -4.69 -10.11 12.57
N THR A 105 -5.79 -9.48 12.19
CA THR A 105 -6.59 -8.65 13.09
C THR A 105 -7.20 -9.48 14.23
N THR A 106 -7.68 -10.69 13.93
CA THR A 106 -8.21 -11.61 14.96
C THR A 106 -7.13 -12.10 15.91
N LEU A 107 -5.94 -12.43 15.39
CA LEU A 107 -4.81 -12.80 16.23
C LEU A 107 -4.36 -11.64 17.11
N ALA A 108 -4.25 -10.43 16.55
CA ALA A 108 -3.88 -9.23 17.31
C ALA A 108 -4.88 -8.95 18.45
N SER A 109 -6.19 -9.07 18.18
CA SER A 109 -7.22 -8.81 19.19
C SER A 109 -7.21 -9.82 20.35
N VAL A 110 -6.62 -10.99 20.18
CA VAL A 110 -6.43 -12.00 21.24
C VAL A 110 -5.07 -11.88 21.91
N VAL A 111 -4.00 -11.78 21.11
CA VAL A 111 -2.60 -11.80 21.57
C VAL A 111 -2.26 -10.60 22.45
N PHE A 112 -2.66 -9.39 22.04
CA PHE A 112 -2.32 -8.18 22.80
C PHE A 112 -3.01 -8.16 24.18
N PRO A 113 -4.35 -8.36 24.30
CA PRO A 113 -4.99 -8.39 25.61
C PRO A 113 -4.51 -9.53 26.50
N PHE A 114 -4.25 -10.71 25.92
CA PHE A 114 -3.75 -11.86 26.66
C PHE A 114 -2.41 -11.55 27.35
N TYR A 115 -1.39 -11.14 26.59
CA TYR A 115 -0.08 -10.86 27.18
C TYR A 115 -0.08 -9.62 28.07
N ALA A 116 -0.89 -8.61 27.76
CA ALA A 116 -1.04 -7.43 28.61
C ALA A 116 -1.68 -7.77 29.97
N SER A 117 -2.61 -8.73 30.01
CA SER A 117 -3.32 -9.12 31.24
C SER A 117 -2.46 -9.83 32.29
N ILE A 118 -1.28 -10.34 31.91
CA ILE A 118 -0.33 -11.00 32.84
C ILE A 118 0.19 -10.00 33.90
N GLY A 119 0.26 -8.69 33.58
CA GLY A 119 0.53 -7.64 34.57
C GLY A 119 1.94 -7.61 35.17
N ASN A 120 2.90 -8.35 34.59
CA ASN A 120 4.29 -8.39 35.06
C ASN A 120 5.29 -8.13 33.91
N PHE A 121 6.59 -8.17 34.23
CA PHE A 121 7.66 -7.94 33.25
C PHE A 121 7.60 -8.89 32.05
N PHE A 122 7.28 -10.17 32.25
CA PHE A 122 7.14 -11.13 31.16
C PHE A 122 5.96 -10.79 30.23
N GLY A 123 4.83 -10.34 30.81
CA GLY A 123 3.69 -9.84 30.05
C GLY A 123 4.05 -8.63 29.19
N LEU A 124 4.74 -7.65 29.76
CA LEU A 124 5.23 -6.47 29.02
C LEU A 124 6.20 -6.86 27.89
N PHE A 125 7.16 -7.72 28.19
CA PHE A 125 8.14 -8.20 27.20
C PHE A 125 7.44 -8.94 26.05
N ALA A 126 6.53 -9.87 26.35
CA ALA A 126 5.80 -10.62 25.33
C ALA A 126 4.89 -9.72 24.47
N THR A 127 4.21 -8.75 25.09
CA THR A 127 3.38 -7.76 24.38
C THR A 127 4.22 -6.89 23.43
N SER A 128 5.39 -6.45 23.89
CA SER A 128 6.35 -5.68 23.07
C SER A 128 6.91 -6.51 21.90
N LEU A 129 7.27 -7.77 22.15
CA LEU A 129 7.73 -8.67 21.10
C LEU A 129 6.62 -8.93 20.07
N ALA A 130 5.38 -9.16 20.51
CA ALA A 130 4.23 -9.31 19.64
C ALA A 130 4.02 -8.05 18.78
N PHE A 131 4.12 -6.86 19.37
CA PHE A 131 4.05 -5.59 18.64
C PHE A 131 5.04 -5.54 17.47
N TRP A 132 6.31 -5.86 17.70
CA TRP A 132 7.32 -5.85 16.64
C TRP A 132 7.06 -6.90 15.55
N LEU A 133 6.56 -8.09 15.92
CA LEU A 133 6.19 -9.12 14.96
C LEU A 133 5.03 -8.68 14.05
N PHE A 134 3.96 -8.12 14.65
CA PHE A 134 2.83 -7.58 13.89
C PHE A 134 3.23 -6.39 13.02
N LEU A 135 4.08 -5.49 13.54
CA LEU A 135 4.60 -4.37 12.77
C LEU A 135 5.38 -4.86 11.54
N CYS A 136 6.33 -5.78 11.72
CA CYS A 136 7.07 -6.38 10.60
C CYS A 136 6.14 -7.04 9.59
N MET A 137 5.10 -7.74 10.04
CA MET A 137 4.13 -8.37 9.16
C MET A 137 3.35 -7.34 8.32
N ILE A 138 2.87 -6.25 8.93
CA ILE A 138 2.21 -5.15 8.21
C ILE A 138 3.16 -4.49 7.20
N LEU A 139 4.42 -4.26 7.59
CA LEU A 139 5.45 -3.69 6.71
C LEU A 139 5.80 -4.58 5.52
N ILE A 140 5.63 -5.90 5.64
CA ILE A 140 5.77 -6.82 4.51
C ILE A 140 4.51 -6.78 3.63
N LEU A 141 3.33 -6.78 4.23
CA LEU A 141 2.05 -6.92 3.52
C LEU A 141 1.72 -5.76 2.60
N GLN A 142 2.22 -4.55 2.86
CA GLN A 142 2.03 -3.38 1.96
C GLN A 142 2.52 -3.63 0.52
N TYR A 143 3.42 -4.59 0.30
CA TYR A 143 3.94 -4.92 -1.03
C TYR A 143 3.16 -6.03 -1.75
N VAL A 144 2.31 -6.79 -1.05
CA VAL A 144 1.70 -8.02 -1.62
C VAL A 144 0.76 -7.71 -2.78
N LEU A 145 -0.16 -6.76 -2.59
CA LEU A 145 -1.15 -6.41 -3.60
C LEU A 145 -0.51 -5.71 -4.81
N PRO A 146 0.37 -4.72 -4.65
CA PRO A 146 1.05 -4.14 -5.81
C PRO A 146 1.98 -5.12 -6.51
N TRP A 147 2.66 -6.03 -5.78
CA TRP A 147 3.45 -7.09 -6.41
C TRP A 147 2.58 -8.02 -7.27
N ARG A 148 1.40 -8.40 -6.76
CA ARG A 148 0.42 -9.22 -7.50
C ARG A 148 -0.10 -8.51 -8.74
N ALA A 149 -0.33 -7.20 -8.65
CA ALA A 149 -0.77 -6.37 -9.76
C ALA A 149 0.28 -6.28 -10.87
N THR A 150 1.56 -6.07 -10.53
CA THR A 150 2.64 -5.93 -11.52
C THR A 150 3.09 -7.27 -12.11
N ASN A 151 3.25 -8.32 -11.27
CA ASN A 151 3.93 -9.55 -11.67
C ASN A 151 2.99 -10.77 -11.82
N GLY A 152 1.72 -10.66 -11.42
CA GLY A 152 0.82 -11.80 -11.39
C GLY A 152 1.26 -12.90 -10.41
N GLY A 153 1.09 -14.17 -10.79
CA GLY A 153 1.57 -15.34 -10.03
C GLY A 153 0.62 -15.92 -8.96
N SER A 154 1.18 -16.40 -7.85
CA SER A 154 0.44 -16.97 -6.71
C SER A 154 0.65 -16.13 -5.44
N LEU A 155 -0.24 -16.26 -4.47
CA LEU A 155 -0.13 -15.56 -3.17
C LEU A 155 1.21 -15.86 -2.48
N ARG A 156 1.65 -17.12 -2.50
CA ARG A 156 2.92 -17.56 -1.93
C ARG A 156 4.11 -16.87 -2.58
N ALA A 157 4.10 -16.75 -3.91
CA ALA A 157 5.16 -16.04 -4.63
C ALA A 157 5.18 -14.55 -4.24
N ALA A 158 4.00 -13.92 -4.16
CA ALA A 158 3.90 -12.51 -3.77
C ALA A 158 4.38 -12.25 -2.33
N LEU A 159 4.02 -13.11 -1.37
CA LEU A 159 4.51 -13.02 0.01
C LEU A 159 6.03 -13.17 0.09
N ARG A 160 6.60 -14.14 -0.64
CA ARG A 160 8.05 -14.33 -0.69
C ARG A 160 8.76 -13.10 -1.25
N SER A 161 8.27 -12.53 -2.34
CA SER A 161 8.86 -11.33 -2.94
C SER A 161 8.70 -10.11 -2.05
N SER A 162 7.55 -9.95 -1.39
CA SER A 162 7.29 -8.88 -0.43
C SER A 162 8.25 -8.95 0.76
N LEU A 163 8.52 -10.16 1.26
CA LEU A 163 9.53 -10.39 2.30
C LEU A 163 10.94 -10.00 1.82
N MET A 164 11.31 -10.34 0.58
CA MET A 164 12.60 -9.94 0.01
C MET A 164 12.71 -8.42 -0.13
N LEU A 165 11.65 -7.74 -0.55
CA LEU A 165 11.60 -6.28 -0.67
C LEU A 165 11.76 -5.60 0.69
N PHE A 166 11.10 -6.11 1.73
CA PHE A 166 11.22 -5.64 3.10
C PHE A 166 12.64 -5.86 3.65
N MET A 167 13.18 -7.07 3.51
CA MET A 167 14.51 -7.41 4.03
C MET A 167 15.65 -6.65 3.36
N ASP A 168 15.48 -6.26 2.10
CA ASP A 168 16.47 -5.47 1.39
C ASP A 168 16.50 -3.99 1.85
N ALA A 169 15.38 -3.44 2.33
CA ALA A 169 15.33 -2.08 2.88
C ALA A 169 14.18 -1.91 3.89
N PRO A 170 14.37 -2.30 5.16
CA PRO A 170 13.33 -2.18 6.18
C PRO A 170 12.99 -0.71 6.47
N LEU A 171 13.99 0.18 6.46
CA LEU A 171 13.77 1.62 6.65
C LEU A 171 12.90 2.23 5.54
N PHE A 172 13.09 1.82 4.29
CA PHE A 172 12.23 2.28 3.18
C PHE A 172 10.79 1.81 3.38
N SER A 173 10.61 0.58 3.87
CA SER A 173 9.28 0.04 4.17
C SER A 173 8.58 0.81 5.29
N LEU A 174 9.33 1.26 6.30
CA LEU A 174 8.81 2.14 7.34
C LEU A 174 8.43 3.52 6.77
N VAL A 175 9.27 4.10 5.93
CA VAL A 175 8.98 5.39 5.25
C VAL A 175 7.71 5.27 4.40
N LEU A 176 7.54 4.20 3.64
CA LEU A 176 6.33 3.94 2.84
C LEU A 176 5.08 3.81 3.73
N ALA A 177 5.18 3.10 4.85
CA ALA A 177 4.07 2.96 5.78
C ALA A 177 3.68 4.31 6.41
N LEU A 178 4.67 5.14 6.79
CA LEU A 178 4.43 6.48 7.32
C LEU A 178 3.82 7.41 6.27
N ASP A 179 4.27 7.33 5.02
CA ASP A 179 3.70 8.07 3.89
C ASP A 179 2.23 7.69 3.65
N GLY A 180 1.92 6.39 3.68
CA GLY A 180 0.55 5.90 3.59
C GLY A 180 -0.34 6.37 4.75
N ILE A 181 0.18 6.34 5.99
CA ILE A 181 -0.52 6.87 7.16
C ILE A 181 -0.77 8.37 7.00
N LEU A 182 0.22 9.13 6.53
CA LEU A 182 0.08 10.57 6.28
C LEU A 182 -0.98 10.85 5.22
N CYS A 183 -1.00 10.08 4.13
CA CYS A 183 -2.02 10.19 3.10
C CYS A 183 -3.43 9.99 3.66
N ILE A 184 -3.62 8.98 4.52
CA ILE A 184 -4.91 8.70 5.16
C ILE A 184 -5.27 9.78 6.18
N ALA A 185 -4.31 10.22 7.02
CA ALA A 185 -4.54 11.20 8.08
C ALA A 185 -4.88 12.59 7.55
N VAL A 186 -4.27 13.01 6.44
CA VAL A 186 -4.53 14.32 5.81
C VAL A 186 -5.82 14.30 5.00
N SER A 187 -6.28 13.12 4.54
CA SER A 187 -7.42 12.99 3.63
C SER A 187 -8.72 13.67 4.07
N PRO A 188 -9.13 13.70 5.35
CA PRO A 188 -10.36 14.38 5.75
C PRO A 188 -10.26 15.91 5.56
N LEU A 189 -9.07 16.50 5.70
CA LEU A 189 -8.84 17.95 5.58
C LEU A 189 -9.06 18.46 4.15
N VAL A 190 -8.87 17.59 3.18
CA VAL A 190 -8.97 17.86 1.74
C VAL A 190 -10.18 17.17 1.12
N ALA A 191 -11.18 16.81 1.93
CA ALA A 191 -12.39 16.10 1.51
C ALA A 191 -12.10 14.84 0.67
N PHE A 192 -11.02 14.12 1.00
CA PHE A 192 -10.55 12.91 0.33
C PHE A 192 -10.23 13.10 -1.17
N LEU A 193 -10.04 14.35 -1.64
CA LEU A 193 -9.56 14.64 -3.00
C LEU A 193 -8.10 14.20 -3.14
N LEU A 194 -7.16 14.86 -2.45
CA LEU A 194 -5.77 14.41 -2.34
C LEU A 194 -4.99 15.10 -1.22
N PRO A 195 -4.13 14.39 -0.48
CA PRO A 195 -3.87 12.93 -0.54
C PRO A 195 -4.97 12.08 0.14
N GLY A 196 -4.99 10.76 -0.12
CA GLY A 196 -5.98 9.81 0.42
C GLY A 196 -5.55 8.35 0.31
N PRO A 197 -6.43 7.38 0.67
CA PRO A 197 -6.11 5.95 0.60
C PRO A 197 -5.62 5.50 -0.79
N ALA A 198 -6.20 6.01 -1.88
CA ALA A 198 -5.76 5.71 -3.23
C ALA A 198 -4.33 6.23 -3.52
N ALA A 199 -3.94 7.36 -2.94
CA ALA A 199 -2.57 7.86 -3.04
C ALA A 199 -1.59 6.92 -2.32
N ALA A 200 -1.97 6.37 -1.15
CA ALA A 200 -1.18 5.35 -0.46
C ALA A 200 -1.04 4.05 -1.28
N VAL A 201 -2.10 3.65 -2.00
CA VAL A 201 -2.03 2.50 -2.93
C VAL A 201 -1.07 2.80 -4.08
N LEU A 202 -1.18 4.00 -4.70
CA LEU A 202 -0.30 4.42 -5.78
C LEU A 202 1.18 4.44 -5.33
N ALA A 203 1.46 5.03 -4.17
CA ALA A 203 2.78 5.02 -3.55
C ALA A 203 3.30 3.58 -3.35
N SER A 204 2.43 2.64 -2.95
CA SER A 204 2.80 1.23 -2.81
C SER A 204 3.13 0.57 -4.17
N CYS A 205 2.42 0.91 -5.25
CA CYS A 205 2.73 0.47 -6.62
C CYS A 205 4.08 1.01 -7.09
N GLU A 206 4.35 2.29 -6.89
CA GLU A 206 5.64 2.90 -7.25
C GLU A 206 6.78 2.32 -6.44
N ALA A 207 6.57 2.08 -5.14
CA ALA A 207 7.54 1.42 -4.29
C ALA A 207 7.91 0.03 -4.84
N VAL A 208 6.92 -0.79 -5.23
CA VAL A 208 7.19 -2.09 -5.84
C VAL A 208 7.93 -1.94 -7.18
N ARG A 209 7.53 -1.02 -8.06
CA ARG A 209 8.21 -0.77 -9.34
C ARG A 209 9.68 -0.41 -9.13
N LEU A 210 9.94 0.62 -8.34
CA LEU A 210 11.28 1.17 -8.12
C LEU A 210 12.21 0.16 -7.45
N ARG A 211 11.70 -0.58 -6.47
CA ARG A 211 12.49 -1.57 -5.73
C ARG A 211 12.72 -2.84 -6.56
N SER A 212 11.83 -3.16 -7.49
CA SER A 212 12.00 -4.26 -8.43
C SER A 212 13.18 -4.04 -9.39
N TYR A 213 13.60 -2.81 -9.68
CA TYR A 213 14.83 -2.55 -10.46
C TYR A 213 16.05 -3.17 -9.79
N LYS A 214 16.19 -3.00 -8.47
CA LYS A 214 17.31 -3.59 -7.73
C LYS A 214 17.26 -5.12 -7.76
N LEU A 215 16.09 -5.71 -7.56
CA LEU A 215 15.93 -7.17 -7.62
C LEU A 215 16.33 -7.71 -9.01
N ARG A 216 15.80 -7.12 -10.09
CA ARG A 216 16.15 -7.50 -11.47
C ARG A 216 17.65 -7.35 -11.74
N TRP A 217 18.25 -6.26 -11.30
CA TRP A 217 19.68 -6.02 -11.46
C TRP A 217 20.55 -7.07 -10.76
N ILE A 218 20.20 -7.45 -9.52
CA ILE A 218 20.90 -8.54 -8.80
C ILE A 218 20.78 -9.86 -9.55
N HIS A 219 19.58 -10.18 -10.06
CA HIS A 219 19.35 -11.40 -10.84
C HIS A 219 20.13 -11.44 -12.14
N GLN A 220 20.24 -10.31 -12.86
CA GLN A 220 20.95 -10.25 -14.14
C GLN A 220 22.48 -10.24 -13.99
N THR A 221 23.00 -9.53 -13.00
CA THR A 221 24.45 -9.35 -12.83
C THR A 221 25.10 -10.37 -11.90
N GLY A 222 24.30 -11.12 -11.13
CA GLY A 222 24.80 -11.96 -10.03
C GLY A 222 25.51 -11.17 -8.94
N SER A 223 25.39 -9.84 -8.94
CA SER A 223 26.18 -8.98 -8.09
C SER A 223 25.78 -9.10 -6.63
N ARG A 224 26.77 -9.36 -5.76
CA ARG A 224 26.61 -9.28 -4.29
C ARG A 224 26.87 -7.87 -3.75
N ARG A 225 26.99 -6.86 -4.63
CA ARG A 225 27.27 -5.48 -4.21
C ARG A 225 26.16 -4.96 -3.30
N LYS A 226 26.55 -4.43 -2.14
CA LYS A 226 25.62 -3.84 -1.15
C LYS A 226 24.88 -2.60 -1.67
N ARG A 227 25.51 -1.82 -2.57
CA ARG A 227 24.95 -0.59 -3.13
C ARG A 227 24.56 -0.81 -4.59
N ALA A 228 23.28 -0.63 -4.88
CA ALA A 228 22.77 -0.62 -6.24
C ALA A 228 23.15 0.69 -6.95
N PRO A 229 23.46 0.66 -8.26
CA PRO A 229 23.74 1.84 -9.06
C PRO A 229 22.43 2.58 -9.38
N TRP A 230 21.83 3.21 -8.37
CA TRP A 230 20.51 3.85 -8.51
C TRP A 230 20.45 4.95 -9.57
N ALA A 231 21.56 5.61 -9.88
CA ALA A 231 21.61 6.61 -10.95
C ALA A 231 21.34 5.99 -12.32
N GLU A 232 21.96 4.83 -12.60
CA GLU A 232 21.75 4.08 -13.85
C GLU A 232 20.37 3.44 -13.88
N LEU A 233 19.95 2.80 -12.77
CA LEU A 233 18.66 2.11 -12.69
C LEU A 233 17.45 3.04 -12.82
N LEU A 234 17.59 4.30 -12.41
CA LEU A 234 16.52 5.30 -12.47
C LEU A 234 16.65 6.24 -13.66
N ALA A 235 17.68 6.11 -14.52
CA ALA A 235 17.94 7.07 -15.60
C ALA A 235 16.72 7.27 -16.51
N THR A 236 16.12 6.16 -16.97
CA THR A 236 14.92 6.18 -17.83
C THR A 236 13.71 6.79 -17.13
N ASP A 237 13.50 6.48 -15.85
CA ASP A 237 12.37 7.02 -15.08
C ASP A 237 12.56 8.51 -14.76
N VAL A 238 13.80 8.96 -14.55
CA VAL A 238 14.16 10.37 -14.37
C VAL A 238 13.93 11.15 -15.67
N GLU A 239 14.32 10.59 -16.81
CA GLU A 239 14.08 11.16 -18.13
C GLU A 239 12.58 11.26 -18.44
N ALA A 240 11.80 10.21 -18.15
CA ALA A 240 10.35 10.19 -18.33
C ALA A 240 9.62 11.23 -17.46
N LEU A 241 10.06 11.44 -16.22
CA LEU A 241 9.49 12.44 -15.32
C LEU A 241 9.89 13.88 -15.69
N GLY A 242 11.06 14.04 -16.31
CA GLY A 242 11.63 15.32 -16.72
C GLY A 242 12.14 16.20 -15.56
N GLU A 243 12.69 17.36 -15.91
CA GLU A 243 13.23 18.35 -14.96
C GLU A 243 12.16 19.21 -14.26
N ARG A 244 10.99 18.63 -13.95
CA ARG A 244 9.92 19.36 -13.26
C ARG A 244 10.38 19.74 -11.85
N SER A 245 10.33 21.03 -11.52
CA SER A 245 10.54 21.54 -10.16
C SER A 245 9.21 21.84 -9.47
N PHE A 246 9.14 21.60 -8.15
CA PHE A 246 7.96 21.94 -7.35
C PHE A 246 7.57 23.42 -7.50
N LYS A 247 8.56 24.30 -7.69
CA LYS A 247 8.33 25.74 -7.91
C LYS A 247 7.55 26.00 -9.19
N GLN A 248 7.85 25.29 -10.28
CA GLN A 248 7.13 25.43 -11.55
C GLN A 248 5.67 24.97 -11.45
N LEU A 249 5.37 24.02 -10.55
CA LEU A 249 4.02 23.50 -10.36
C LEU A 249 3.11 24.51 -9.65
N PHE A 250 3.58 25.12 -8.57
CA PHE A 250 2.79 26.11 -7.79
C PHE A 250 2.89 27.53 -8.36
N PHE A 251 3.98 27.85 -9.06
CA PHE A 251 4.24 29.17 -9.63
C PHE A 251 4.64 29.05 -11.11
N PRO A 252 3.70 28.69 -12.01
CA PRO A 252 3.99 28.51 -13.43
C PRO A 252 4.50 29.78 -14.13
N TRP A 253 4.28 30.95 -13.51
CA TRP A 253 4.74 32.25 -14.02
C TRP A 253 6.15 32.65 -13.54
N SER A 254 6.75 31.95 -12.56
CA SER A 254 8.14 32.22 -12.18
C SER A 254 9.09 31.47 -13.12
N ARG A 255 9.28 32.01 -14.32
CA ARG A 255 10.43 31.68 -15.16
C ARG A 255 11.60 32.58 -14.79
#